data_AF-A0A6P6Q3D2-F1
#
_entry.id   AF-A0A6P6Q3D2-F1
#
_cell.length_a   1.000
_cell.length_b   1.000
_cell.length_c   1.000
_cell.angle_alpha   90.00
_cell.angle_beta   90.00
_cell.angle_gamma   90.00
#
_symmetry.space_group_name_H-M   'P 1'
#
loop_
_entity.id
_entity.type
_entity.pdbx_description
1 polymer ?
#
loop_
_entity_poly.entity_id
_entity_poly.type
_entity_poly.pdbx_seq_one_letter_code
_entity_poly.pdbx_strand_id
1 'polypeptide(L)'
;MLAVVVVLFLAAGVSESVILSKCELKRQLERGLTLPAPNSTDILAQIVCHVELTSGFNTSAIKTIAEPEEHSIVQGSRHRRSVKGKGPRTTPRPATRAPRLGSDEDKSEVWTLYGLFQLSDHVVCRSTQSHSLNLCGLTCDKLIDSDTSDDIACVQALINAVSAPNPDPKTSKPIHKMISLIHQPQCITVNTTSFFAGC
;
A
#
# COMPACT_ATOMS: atom_id res chain seq x y z
N MET A 1 -22.00 57.63 -7.70
CA MET A 1 -21.87 56.23 -8.16
C MET A 1 -20.65 55.63 -7.47
N LEU A 2 -20.84 54.99 -6.31
CA LEU A 2 -19.76 54.23 -5.64
C LEU A 2 -19.74 52.83 -6.26
N ALA A 3 -18.66 52.46 -6.93
CA ALA A 3 -18.46 51.10 -7.41
C ALA A 3 -17.94 50.23 -6.25
N VAL A 4 -18.75 49.28 -5.78
CA VAL A 4 -18.33 48.28 -4.81
C VAL A 4 -17.66 47.14 -5.61
N VAL A 5 -16.34 47.06 -5.52
CA VAL A 5 -15.60 45.91 -6.06
C VAL A 5 -15.69 44.79 -5.03
N VAL A 6 -16.52 43.79 -5.32
CA VAL A 6 -16.59 42.55 -4.54
C VAL A 6 -15.46 41.65 -5.01
N VAL A 7 -14.35 41.64 -4.25
CA VAL A 7 -13.27 40.67 -4.47
C VAL A 7 -13.72 39.34 -3.86
N LEU A 8 -14.21 38.44 -4.70
CA LEU A 8 -14.38 37.03 -4.33
C LEU A 8 -12.99 36.40 -4.21
N PHE A 9 -12.48 36.32 -2.98
CA PHE A 9 -11.38 35.43 -2.66
C PHE A 9 -11.89 33.99 -2.76
N LEU A 10 -11.70 33.37 -3.93
CA LEU A 10 -11.69 31.92 -4.03
C LEU A 10 -10.48 31.45 -3.23
N ALA A 11 -10.71 31.01 -1.99
CA ALA A 11 -9.72 30.25 -1.24
C ALA A 11 -9.53 28.91 -1.99
N ALA A 12 -8.65 28.91 -2.98
CA ALA A 12 -8.03 27.68 -3.42
C ALA A 12 -7.29 27.15 -2.19
N GLY A 13 -7.76 26.03 -1.64
CA GLY A 13 -7.08 25.33 -0.57
C GLY A 13 -5.70 24.97 -1.08
N VAL A 14 -4.69 25.75 -0.69
CA VAL A 14 -3.30 25.39 -0.90
C VAL A 14 -3.09 24.21 0.03
N SER A 15 -2.91 23.02 -0.52
CA SER A 15 -2.41 21.87 0.24
C SER A 15 -0.99 22.25 0.69
N GLU A 16 -0.86 22.86 1.87
CA GLU A 16 0.44 23.19 2.42
C GLU A 16 1.13 21.88 2.78
N SER A 17 2.14 21.49 2.01
CA SER A 17 2.98 20.35 2.33
C SER A 17 3.83 20.66 3.57
N VAL A 18 3.93 19.73 4.52
CA VAL A 18 4.76 19.88 5.73
C VAL A 18 5.81 18.78 5.78
N ILE A 19 7.03 19.12 6.22
CA ILE A 19 8.05 18.13 6.56
C ILE A 19 8.08 17.98 8.07
N LEU A 20 7.75 16.78 8.56
CA LEU A 20 7.76 16.48 9.99
C LEU A 20 9.19 16.14 10.46
N SER A 21 9.45 16.37 11.75
CA SER A 21 10.64 15.78 12.38
C SER A 21 10.34 14.34 12.82
N LYS A 22 11.40 13.53 12.91
CA LYS A 22 11.32 12.16 13.46
C LYS A 22 10.62 12.11 14.83
N CYS A 23 10.93 13.05 15.73
CA CYS A 23 10.36 13.09 17.08
C CYS A 23 8.90 13.52 17.07
N GLU A 24 8.53 14.44 16.17
CA GLU A 24 7.14 14.85 16.02
C GLU A 24 6.28 13.69 15.53
N LEU A 25 6.74 12.97 14.50
CA LEU A 25 6.04 11.79 14.00
C LEU A 25 5.92 10.69 15.05
N LYS A 26 7.02 10.36 15.75
CA LYS A 26 7.01 9.40 16.87
C LYS A 26 5.89 9.74 17.86
N ARG A 27 5.82 10.99 18.31
CA ARG A 27 4.83 11.47 19.28
C ARG A 27 3.39 11.36 18.76
N GLN A 28 3.17 11.66 17.48
CA GLN A 28 1.84 11.54 16.88
C GLN A 28 1.41 10.06 16.78
N LEU A 29 2.32 9.17 16.37
CA LEU A 29 2.06 7.72 16.28
C LEU A 29 1.78 7.11 17.66
N GLU A 30 2.52 7.48 18.70
CA GLU A 30 2.28 7.02 20.08
C GLU A 30 0.88 7.39 20.60
N ARG A 31 0.29 8.46 20.06
CA ARG A 31 -1.06 8.93 20.44
C ARG A 31 -2.16 8.36 19.56
N GLY A 32 -1.89 8.18 18.27
CA GLY A 32 -2.90 7.82 17.28
C GLY A 32 -2.95 6.32 16.96
N LEU A 33 -1.89 5.55 17.22
CA LEU A 33 -1.85 4.12 16.96
C LEU A 33 -2.02 3.28 18.21
N THR A 34 -2.82 2.22 18.09
CA THR A 34 -2.90 1.11 19.03
C THR A 34 -2.21 -0.09 18.38
N LEU A 35 -0.95 -0.30 18.76
CA LEU A 35 -0.12 -1.38 18.22
C LEU A 35 -0.24 -2.65 19.06
N PRO A 36 -0.16 -3.84 18.43
CA PRO A 36 -0.21 -5.11 19.15
C PRO A 36 1.02 -5.28 20.07
N ALA A 37 0.77 -5.67 21.32
CA ALA A 37 1.80 -6.02 22.30
C ALA A 37 2.34 -7.44 22.04
N PRO A 38 3.60 -7.77 22.41
CA PRO A 38 4.54 -6.96 23.20
C PRO A 38 5.48 -6.03 22.41
N ASN A 39 5.53 -6.11 21.08
CA ASN A 39 6.56 -5.44 20.27
C ASN A 39 6.12 -4.09 19.70
N SER A 40 5.26 -3.36 20.40
CA SER A 40 4.67 -2.11 19.91
C SER A 40 5.72 -1.04 19.60
N THR A 41 6.78 -0.94 20.41
CA THR A 41 7.89 0.01 20.20
C THR A 41 8.68 -0.30 18.94
N ASP A 42 8.89 -1.57 18.63
CA ASP A 42 9.66 -2.01 17.48
C ASP A 42 8.87 -1.77 16.19
N ILE A 43 7.56 -2.04 16.22
CA ILE A 43 6.66 -1.73 15.11
C ILE A 43 6.61 -0.22 14.86
N LEU A 44 6.54 0.59 15.92
CA LEU A 44 6.57 2.05 15.78
C LEU A 44 7.88 2.52 15.13
N ALA A 45 9.02 1.99 15.57
CA ALA A 45 10.32 2.29 14.98
C ALA A 45 10.39 1.88 13.50
N GLN A 46 9.86 0.71 13.15
CA GLN A 46 9.78 0.24 11.77
C GLN A 46 8.94 1.18 10.89
N ILE A 47 7.78 1.63 11.37
CA ILE A 47 6.93 2.60 10.65
C ILE A 47 7.70 3.91 10.43
N VAL A 48 8.31 4.48 11.48
CA VAL A 48 9.05 5.74 11.35
C VAL A 48 10.26 5.61 10.44
N CYS A 49 10.98 4.49 10.50
CA CYS A 49 12.09 4.19 9.60
C CYS A 49 11.62 4.07 8.14
N HIS A 50 10.48 3.43 7.88
CA HIS A 50 9.89 3.38 6.53
C HIS A 50 9.58 4.79 6.00
N VAL A 51 8.99 5.66 6.83
CA VAL A 51 8.71 7.06 6.49
C VAL A 51 10.02 7.81 6.16
N GLU A 52 11.05 7.67 7.00
CA GLU A 52 12.36 8.31 6.78
C GLU A 52 12.96 7.94 5.42
N LEU A 53 12.86 6.67 5.03
CA LEU A 53 13.48 6.16 3.81
C LEU A 53 12.68 6.39 2.54
N THR A 54 11.36 6.57 2.66
CA THR A 54 10.48 6.58 1.48
C THR A 54 9.90 7.95 1.18
N SER A 55 9.41 8.67 2.18
CA SER A 55 8.87 10.03 2.03
C SER A 55 9.83 11.11 2.55
N GLY A 56 10.83 10.75 3.35
CA GLY A 56 11.70 11.71 4.01
C GLY A 56 10.93 12.64 4.94
N PHE A 57 9.87 12.12 5.58
CA PHE A 57 8.93 12.85 6.43
C PHE A 57 8.09 13.94 5.73
N ASN A 58 8.07 13.96 4.39
CA ASN A 58 7.24 14.90 3.62
C ASN A 58 5.80 14.39 3.52
N THR A 59 4.83 15.15 4.05
CA THR A 59 3.42 14.77 4.02
C THR A 59 2.84 14.76 2.61
N SER A 60 3.43 15.47 1.64
CA SER A 60 2.93 15.50 0.25
C SER A 60 3.74 14.62 -0.71
N ALA A 61 4.48 13.64 -0.20
CA ALA A 61 5.27 12.73 -1.03
C ALA A 61 4.38 11.84 -1.91
N ILE A 62 4.65 11.81 -3.22
CA ILE A 62 3.95 10.94 -4.17
C ILE A 62 4.99 10.13 -4.95
N LYS A 63 4.74 8.84 -5.11
CA LYS A 63 5.61 7.94 -5.87
C LYS A 63 4.80 6.92 -6.65
N THR A 64 5.20 6.66 -7.90
CA THR A 64 4.63 5.58 -8.71
C THR A 64 5.56 4.37 -8.71
N ILE A 65 5.00 3.17 -8.57
CA ILE A 65 5.72 1.90 -8.68
C ILE A 65 4.94 0.94 -9.58
N ALA A 66 5.62 -0.05 -10.16
CA ALA A 66 4.93 -1.22 -10.67
C ALA A 66 4.30 -1.99 -9.49
N GLU A 67 3.17 -2.66 -9.72
CA GLU A 67 2.53 -3.49 -8.71
C GLU A 67 3.57 -4.47 -8.10
N PRO A 68 3.61 -4.59 -6.76
CA PRO A 68 4.53 -5.53 -6.12
C PRO A 68 4.27 -6.97 -6.57
N GLU A 69 5.33 -7.64 -7.06
CA GLU A 69 5.26 -9.05 -7.42
C GLU A 69 5.13 -9.94 -6.19
N GLU A 70 4.30 -10.99 -6.29
CA GLU A 70 4.26 -12.03 -5.27
C GLU A 70 5.42 -13.00 -5.47
N HIS A 71 6.32 -13.10 -4.48
CA HIS A 71 7.24 -14.22 -4.40
C HIS A 71 6.45 -15.51 -4.17
N SER A 72 6.04 -16.13 -5.27
CA SER A 72 5.45 -17.45 -5.27
C SER A 72 6.49 -18.42 -4.71
N ILE A 73 6.29 -18.95 -3.51
CA ILE A 73 7.00 -20.16 -3.09
C ILE A 73 6.60 -21.22 -4.11
N VAL A 74 7.54 -21.55 -5.00
CA VAL A 74 7.42 -22.66 -5.94
C VAL A 74 7.28 -23.94 -5.11
N GLN A 75 6.04 -24.31 -4.79
CA GLN A 75 5.75 -25.65 -4.32
C GLN A 75 6.02 -26.58 -5.50
N GLY A 76 7.21 -27.16 -5.47
CA GLY A 76 7.71 -28.10 -6.45
C GLY A 76 6.65 -29.14 -6.79
N SER A 77 6.37 -29.23 -8.09
CA SER A 77 5.58 -30.31 -8.69
C SER A 77 6.07 -31.66 -8.19
N ARG A 78 5.33 -32.28 -7.28
CA ARG A 78 5.49 -33.71 -6.98
C ARG A 78 4.92 -34.49 -8.17
N HIS A 79 5.79 -34.76 -9.13
CA HIS A 79 5.61 -35.78 -10.15
C HIS A 79 5.40 -37.15 -9.47
N ARG A 80 4.15 -37.58 -9.27
CA ARG A 80 3.85 -38.99 -8.98
C ARG A 80 3.67 -39.73 -10.30
N ARG A 81 4.68 -40.52 -10.68
CA ARG A 81 4.55 -41.61 -11.64
C ARG A 81 3.94 -42.85 -10.97
N SER A 82 2.91 -43.43 -11.56
CA SER A 82 2.69 -44.89 -11.68
C SER A 82 1.50 -45.14 -12.63
N VAL A 83 1.73 -45.66 -13.84
CA VAL A 83 1.78 -47.10 -14.22
C VAL A 83 0.38 -47.72 -14.41
N LYS A 84 0.00 -47.82 -15.70
CA LYS A 84 -0.57 -48.98 -16.43
C LYS A 84 -2.06 -49.33 -16.29
N GLY A 85 -2.77 -49.16 -17.42
CA GLY A 85 -3.97 -49.91 -17.82
C GLY A 85 -4.15 -49.86 -19.35
N LYS A 86 -4.24 -51.02 -20.00
CA LYS A 86 -4.32 -51.24 -21.48
C LYS A 86 -5.77 -51.10 -22.00
N GLY A 87 -5.96 -50.57 -23.21
CA GLY A 87 -7.15 -50.78 -24.07
C GLY A 87 -7.12 -49.94 -25.38
N PRO A 88 -7.63 -50.41 -26.56
CA PRO A 88 -7.15 -49.95 -27.88
C PRO A 88 -8.18 -49.27 -28.84
N ARG A 89 -7.62 -48.52 -29.84
CA ARG A 89 -8.16 -48.09 -31.18
C ARG A 89 -9.35 -47.10 -31.17
N THR A 90 -9.57 -46.11 -32.06
CA THR A 90 -8.97 -45.60 -33.34
C THR A 90 -9.69 -44.29 -33.73
N THR A 91 -8.98 -43.31 -34.33
CA THR A 91 -9.31 -42.51 -35.57
C THR A 91 -8.70 -41.08 -35.53
N PRO A 92 -8.16 -40.52 -36.65
CA PRO A 92 -7.60 -39.16 -36.72
C PRO A 92 -8.33 -38.17 -37.66
N ARG A 93 -8.07 -36.85 -37.45
CA ARG A 93 -8.32 -35.59 -38.26
C ARG A 93 -9.45 -34.66 -37.80
N PRO A 94 -9.41 -33.34 -38.14
CA PRO A 94 -8.24 -32.44 -38.29
C PRO A 94 -8.40 -31.13 -37.48
N ALA A 95 -7.28 -30.44 -37.31
CA ALA A 95 -7.16 -29.16 -36.63
C ALA A 95 -7.91 -28.02 -37.37
N THR A 96 -8.79 -27.32 -36.65
CA THR A 96 -9.18 -25.94 -36.98
C THR A 96 -8.57 -25.03 -35.93
N ARG A 97 -7.42 -24.43 -36.28
CA ARG A 97 -6.78 -23.37 -35.49
C ARG A 97 -7.63 -22.10 -35.65
N ALA A 98 -8.33 -21.70 -34.61
CA ALA A 98 -8.74 -20.31 -34.47
C ALA A 98 -7.47 -19.47 -34.18
N PRO A 99 -7.26 -18.34 -34.86
CA PRO A 99 -6.26 -17.37 -34.42
C PRO A 99 -6.73 -16.79 -33.09
N ARG A 100 -5.97 -17.02 -32.02
CA ARG A 100 -6.09 -16.18 -30.82
C ARG A 100 -5.57 -14.82 -31.21
N LEU A 101 -6.49 -13.90 -31.47
CA LEU A 101 -6.18 -12.49 -31.64
C LEU A 101 -5.71 -11.99 -30.28
N GLY A 102 -4.40 -11.81 -30.16
CA GLY A 102 -3.79 -11.20 -28.99
C GLY A 102 -4.16 -9.72 -28.93
N SER A 103 -4.63 -9.30 -27.77
CA SER A 103 -4.45 -7.95 -27.23
C SER A 103 -4.81 -7.98 -25.75
N ASP A 104 -4.22 -8.89 -24.99
CA ASP A 104 -4.04 -8.61 -23.57
C ASP A 104 -2.76 -7.80 -23.51
N GLU A 105 -2.91 -6.49 -23.67
CA GLU A 105 -1.87 -5.53 -23.33
C GLU A 105 -1.42 -5.88 -21.91
N ASP A 106 -0.15 -6.22 -21.77
CA ASP A 106 0.52 -6.36 -20.48
C ASP A 106 0.54 -4.99 -19.81
N LYS A 107 -0.61 -4.57 -19.28
CA LYS A 107 -0.70 -3.42 -18.40
C LYS A 107 -0.18 -3.91 -17.08
N SER A 108 1.13 -3.83 -16.90
CA SER A 108 1.75 -3.83 -15.58
C SER A 108 0.99 -2.81 -14.75
N GLU A 109 0.18 -3.28 -13.80
CA GLU A 109 -0.65 -2.40 -12.99
C GLU A 109 0.27 -1.45 -12.21
N VAL A 110 0.05 -0.14 -12.36
CA VAL A 110 0.90 0.89 -11.73
C VAL A 110 0.21 1.34 -10.46
N TRP A 111 0.93 1.28 -9.33
CA TRP A 111 0.46 1.76 -8.04
C TRP A 111 0.99 3.16 -7.79
N THR A 112 0.13 4.06 -7.31
CA THR A 112 0.57 5.36 -6.81
C THR A 112 0.51 5.36 -5.29
N LEU A 113 1.63 5.69 -4.67
CA LEU A 113 1.82 5.78 -3.24
C LEU A 113 1.73 7.24 -2.82
N TYR A 114 1.01 7.51 -1.75
CA TYR A 114 0.69 8.85 -1.27
C TYR A 114 1.17 9.03 0.17
N GLY A 115 1.61 10.24 0.43
CA GLY A 115 1.70 10.77 1.77
C GLY A 115 2.89 10.31 2.56
N LEU A 116 2.85 10.67 3.83
CA LEU A 116 3.89 10.40 4.80
C LEU A 116 4.27 8.92 4.85
N PHE A 117 3.26 8.03 4.83
CA PHE A 117 3.43 6.57 4.95
C PHE A 117 3.51 5.84 3.60
N GLN A 118 3.47 6.57 2.48
CA GLN A 118 3.51 6.02 1.12
C GLN A 118 2.42 4.94 0.90
N LEU A 119 1.17 5.28 1.20
CA LEU A 119 0.01 4.40 1.11
C LEU A 119 -0.55 4.34 -0.31
N SER A 120 -0.90 3.15 -0.80
CA SER A 120 -1.31 2.92 -2.20
C SER A 120 -2.78 3.30 -2.47
N ASP A 121 -3.05 3.95 -3.60
CA ASP A 121 -4.40 4.18 -4.11
C ASP A 121 -5.12 2.93 -4.63
N HIS A 122 -4.47 1.77 -4.67
CA HIS A 122 -5.15 0.50 -4.98
C HIS A 122 -5.77 -0.15 -3.74
N VAL A 123 -5.31 0.24 -2.55
CA VAL A 123 -5.68 -0.42 -1.29
C VAL A 123 -6.34 0.55 -0.33
N VAL A 124 -5.77 1.73 -0.18
CA VAL A 124 -5.98 2.55 1.00
C VAL A 124 -6.98 3.68 0.75
N CYS A 125 -6.76 4.43 -0.32
CA CYS A 125 -7.52 5.63 -0.67
C CYS A 125 -8.04 5.56 -2.10
N ARG A 126 -9.06 6.35 -2.43
CA ARG A 126 -9.58 6.45 -3.79
C ARG A 126 -8.87 7.55 -4.58
N SER A 127 -8.29 7.18 -5.73
CA SER A 127 -7.86 8.12 -6.78
C SER A 127 -8.79 8.05 -8.00
N THR A 128 -8.62 8.94 -8.96
CA THR A 128 -9.38 8.90 -10.23
C THR A 128 -8.85 7.87 -11.23
N GLN A 129 -7.70 7.25 -10.94
CA GLN A 129 -6.92 6.46 -11.89
C GLN A 129 -6.83 4.98 -11.52
N SER A 130 -7.24 4.59 -10.31
CA SER A 130 -7.13 3.21 -9.80
C SER A 130 -8.49 2.62 -9.39
N HIS A 131 -8.61 1.29 -9.49
CA HIS A 131 -9.70 0.53 -8.88
C HIS A 131 -9.35 0.21 -7.42
N SER A 132 -9.57 1.18 -6.54
CA SER A 132 -9.22 1.06 -5.12
C SER A 132 -10.18 0.20 -4.31
N LEU A 133 -9.65 -0.58 -3.36
CA LEU A 133 -10.42 -1.09 -2.22
C LEU A 133 -10.94 0.02 -1.30
N ASN A 134 -10.23 1.16 -1.29
CA ASN A 134 -10.50 2.33 -0.47
C ASN A 134 -10.75 1.98 1.01
N LEU A 135 -9.82 1.23 1.60
CA LEU A 135 -9.91 0.72 2.97
C LEU A 135 -10.23 1.81 4.00
N CYS A 136 -9.71 3.01 3.82
CA CYS A 136 -9.88 4.12 4.76
C CYS A 136 -11.08 5.03 4.44
N GLY A 137 -11.82 4.77 3.34
CA GLY A 137 -13.01 5.53 2.99
C GLY A 137 -12.73 7.00 2.63
N LEU A 138 -11.52 7.32 2.16
CA LEU A 138 -11.06 8.69 1.88
C LEU A 138 -10.53 8.85 0.45
N THR A 139 -10.43 10.09 -0.01
CA THR A 139 -9.77 10.43 -1.29
C THR A 139 -8.28 10.67 -1.04
N CYS A 140 -7.42 10.32 -2.00
CA CYS A 140 -5.96 10.35 -1.77
C CYS A 140 -5.37 11.75 -1.55
N ASP A 141 -6.11 12.84 -1.84
CA ASP A 141 -5.73 14.20 -1.50
C ASP A 141 -5.62 14.42 0.01
N LYS A 142 -6.36 13.64 0.80
CA LYS A 142 -6.30 13.67 2.27
C LYS A 142 -4.99 13.13 2.83
N LEU A 143 -4.38 12.18 2.13
CA LEU A 143 -3.08 11.64 2.52
C LEU A 143 -1.89 12.55 2.13
N ILE A 144 -2.13 13.67 1.44
CA ILE A 144 -1.06 14.58 0.98
C ILE A 144 -1.21 16.00 1.49
N ASP A 145 -2.13 16.22 2.43
CA ASP A 145 -2.29 17.51 3.09
C ASP A 145 -1.40 17.63 4.34
N SER A 146 -1.63 18.65 5.18
CA SER A 146 -0.82 18.89 6.38
C SER A 146 -1.35 18.20 7.65
N ASP A 147 -2.62 17.78 7.64
CA ASP A 147 -3.26 17.10 8.76
C ASP A 147 -2.95 15.60 8.70
N THR A 148 -2.19 15.10 9.66
CA THR A 148 -1.78 13.69 9.70
C THR A 148 -2.76 12.78 10.43
N SER A 149 -3.85 13.32 10.94
CA SER A 149 -4.75 12.56 11.81
C SER A 149 -5.45 11.44 11.05
N ASP A 150 -5.89 11.68 9.81
CA ASP A 150 -6.48 10.68 8.94
C ASP A 150 -5.43 9.73 8.36
N ASP A 151 -4.21 10.21 8.05
CA ASP A 151 -3.09 9.33 7.68
C ASP A 151 -2.83 8.25 8.75
N ILE A 152 -2.73 8.67 10.01
CA ILE A 152 -2.44 7.78 11.15
C ILE A 152 -3.62 6.84 11.40
N ALA A 153 -4.86 7.35 11.38
CA ALA A 153 -6.06 6.52 11.49
C ALA A 153 -6.11 5.46 10.38
N CYS A 154 -5.60 5.80 9.21
CA CYS A 154 -5.58 4.93 8.06
C CYS A 154 -4.48 3.85 8.15
N VAL A 155 -3.30 4.17 8.70
CA VAL A 155 -2.31 3.17 9.11
C VAL A 155 -2.90 2.19 10.14
N GLN A 156 -3.66 2.69 11.11
CA GLN A 156 -4.36 1.82 12.07
C GLN A 156 -5.37 0.88 11.38
N ALA A 157 -6.15 1.39 10.41
CA ALA A 157 -7.08 0.58 9.64
C ALA A 157 -6.35 -0.55 8.89
N LEU A 158 -5.19 -0.27 8.31
CA LEU A 158 -4.36 -1.27 7.64
C LEU A 158 -3.84 -2.34 8.61
N ILE A 159 -3.37 -1.95 9.80
CA ILE A 159 -2.93 -2.88 10.87
C ILE A 159 -4.08 -3.77 11.33
N ASN A 160 -5.27 -3.20 11.51
CA ASN A 160 -6.47 -3.95 11.90
C ASN A 160 -6.87 -4.96 10.82
N ALA A 161 -6.76 -4.58 9.54
CA ALA A 161 -7.13 -5.43 8.42
C ALA A 161 -6.25 -6.68 8.30
N VAL A 162 -4.93 -6.58 8.56
CA VAL A 162 -4.05 -7.76 8.57
C VAL A 162 -4.19 -8.62 9.80
N SER A 163 -4.68 -8.06 10.91
CA SER A 163 -4.87 -8.79 12.16
C SER A 163 -6.26 -9.44 12.28
N ALA A 164 -7.11 -9.31 11.26
CA ALA A 164 -8.46 -9.84 11.27
C ALA A 164 -8.46 -11.38 11.32
N PRO A 165 -9.30 -12.03 12.16
CA PRO A 165 -9.29 -13.48 12.35
C PRO A 165 -9.78 -14.29 11.14
N ASN A 166 -10.51 -13.68 10.21
CA ASN A 166 -11.01 -14.32 8.99
C ASN A 166 -11.01 -13.31 7.82
N PRO A 167 -9.86 -12.99 7.22
CA PRO A 167 -9.81 -12.00 6.14
C PRO A 167 -10.31 -12.62 4.82
N ASP A 168 -11.08 -11.86 4.04
CA ASP A 168 -11.48 -12.27 2.69
C ASP A 168 -10.20 -12.37 1.81
N PRO A 169 -9.94 -13.53 1.16
CA PRO A 169 -8.76 -13.72 0.32
C PRO A 169 -8.57 -12.66 -0.78
N LYS A 170 -9.65 -12.12 -1.33
CA LYS A 170 -9.59 -11.12 -2.40
C LYS A 170 -9.10 -9.77 -1.89
N THR A 171 -9.45 -9.42 -0.65
CA THR A 171 -8.98 -8.19 -0.01
C THR A 171 -7.64 -8.38 0.69
N SER A 172 -7.38 -9.58 1.22
CA SER A 172 -6.15 -9.86 1.97
C SER A 172 -4.91 -9.80 1.08
N LYS A 173 -4.99 -10.29 -0.16
CA LYS A 173 -3.87 -10.26 -1.12
C LYS A 173 -3.33 -8.84 -1.38
N PRO A 174 -4.11 -7.87 -1.87
CA PRO A 174 -3.62 -6.51 -2.08
C PRO A 174 -3.19 -5.82 -0.78
N ILE A 175 -3.85 -6.11 0.36
CA ILE A 175 -3.44 -5.61 1.68
C ILE A 175 -2.06 -6.16 2.07
N HIS A 176 -1.79 -7.45 1.85
CA HIS A 176 -0.48 -8.05 2.09
C HIS A 176 0.60 -7.45 1.20
N LYS A 177 0.30 -7.20 -0.08
CA LYS A 177 1.21 -6.46 -0.98
C LYS A 177 1.52 -5.07 -0.43
N MET A 178 0.51 -4.32 -0.01
CA MET A 178 0.69 -3.00 0.62
C MET A 178 1.59 -3.08 1.87
N ILE A 179 1.35 -4.04 2.75
CA ILE A 179 2.16 -4.24 3.96
C ILE A 179 3.60 -4.64 3.65
N SER A 180 3.83 -5.39 2.57
CA SER A 180 5.18 -5.76 2.15
C SER A 180 6.02 -4.55 1.73
N LEU A 181 5.39 -3.48 1.23
CA LEU A 181 6.06 -2.22 0.89
C LEU A 181 6.51 -1.43 2.13
N ILE A 182 5.83 -1.60 3.27
CA ILE A 182 6.14 -0.92 4.53
C ILE A 182 7.27 -1.62 5.28
N HIS A 183 7.39 -2.95 5.14
CA HIS A 183 8.44 -3.74 5.78
C HIS A 183 9.77 -3.65 5.02
N GLN A 184 10.50 -2.57 5.27
CA GLN A 184 11.84 -2.37 4.72
C GLN A 184 12.88 -3.24 5.46
N PRO A 185 13.74 -4.01 4.77
CA PRO A 185 14.77 -4.85 5.41
C PRO A 185 15.67 -4.08 6.37
N GLN A 186 16.05 -2.86 6.00
CA GLN A 186 16.84 -1.94 6.81
C GLN A 186 16.12 -1.41 8.06
N CYS A 187 14.78 -1.50 8.10
CA CYS A 187 13.98 -1.10 9.24
C CYS A 187 13.74 -2.24 10.24
N ILE A 188 13.92 -3.50 9.85
CA ILE A 188 13.71 -4.65 10.75
C ILE A 188 14.75 -4.68 11.88
N THR A 189 15.96 -4.21 11.60
CA THR A 189 17.11 -4.30 12.52
C THR A 189 17.37 -3.02 13.30
N VAL A 190 16.48 -2.02 13.23
CA VAL A 190 16.67 -0.75 13.94
C VAL A 190 16.61 -0.97 15.44
N ASN A 191 17.63 -0.48 16.15
CA ASN A 191 17.59 -0.44 17.61
C ASN A 191 16.77 0.78 18.04
N THR A 192 15.64 0.55 18.71
CA THR A 192 14.69 1.61 19.05
C THR A 192 15.27 2.72 19.93
N THR A 193 16.12 2.36 20.89
CA THR A 193 16.77 3.32 21.79
C THR A 193 17.69 4.27 21.04
N SER A 194 18.55 3.75 20.16
CA SER A 194 19.46 4.61 19.38
C SER A 194 18.74 5.32 18.23
N PHE A 195 17.77 4.66 17.59
CA PHE A 195 17.01 5.22 16.48
C PHE A 195 16.23 6.46 16.93
N PHE A 196 15.65 6.43 18.12
CA PHE A 196 14.95 7.57 18.72
C PHE A 196 15.80 8.39 19.69
N ALA A 197 17.13 8.23 19.70
CA ALA A 197 17.98 9.08 20.52
C ALA A 197 17.82 10.56 20.10
N GLY A 198 17.56 11.42 21.09
CA GLY A 198 17.25 12.85 20.86
C GLY A 198 15.77 13.14 20.65
N CYS A 199 14.95 12.09 20.58
CA CYS A 199 13.54 12.08 20.94
C CYS A 199 13.38 11.36 22.31
#